data_AF-A0A2H0U3B8-F1
#
_entry.id   AF-A0A2H0U3B8-F1
#
_cell.length_a   1.000
_cell.length_b   1.000
_cell.length_c   1.000
_cell.angle_alpha   90.00
_cell.angle_beta   90.00
_cell.angle_gamma   90.00
#
_symmetry.space_group_name_H-M   'P 1'
#
loop_
_entity.id
_entity.type
_entity.pdbx_description
1 polymer ?
#
loop_
_entity_poly.entity_id
_entity_poly.type
_entity_poly.pdbx_seq_one_letter_code
_entity_poly.pdbx_strand_id
1 'polypeptide(L)'
;MKYTFNYAKTGLWYRPIIPVTLKVNKIEFNYLALLDSGADFNIFHSDIAKILKIDLSKLKNPVDFSGINGRGVGYFTTVNIGVGNEFINTPVVFSNDISDNGYGILGQQGFFNKFKIEFDYIGRKINLTS
;
A
#
# COMPACT_ATOMS: atom_id res chain seq x y z
N MET A 1 18.63 0.28 -3.53
CA MET A 1 18.60 1.78 -3.62
C MET A 1 18.21 2.36 -2.27
N LYS A 2 18.40 3.66 -2.00
CA LYS A 2 18.01 4.29 -0.72
C LYS A 2 17.09 5.49 -0.93
N TYR A 3 15.96 5.49 -0.23
CA TYR A 3 14.98 6.58 -0.22
C TYR A 3 14.77 7.08 1.21
N THR A 4 14.64 8.40 1.37
CA THR A 4 14.32 9.02 2.65
C THR A 4 13.08 9.89 2.52
N PHE A 5 12.11 9.66 3.39
CA PHE A 5 10.86 10.41 3.44
C PHE A 5 10.70 11.08 4.81
N ASN A 6 9.88 12.12 4.86
CA ASN A 6 9.42 12.68 6.13
C ASN A 6 8.13 11.97 6.53
N TYR A 7 7.89 11.85 7.84
CA TYR A 7 6.56 11.51 8.32
C TYR A 7 5.54 12.57 7.87
N ALA A 8 4.36 12.13 7.44
CA ALA A 8 3.25 13.01 7.10
C ALA A 8 2.50 13.45 8.37
N LYS A 9 2.12 14.72 8.45
CA LYS A 9 1.27 15.23 9.53
C LYS A 9 -0.20 14.99 9.17
N THR A 10 -0.89 14.15 9.94
CA THR A 10 -2.31 13.82 9.76
C THR A 10 -3.08 14.19 11.03
N GLY A 11 -3.86 15.27 10.98
CA GLY A 11 -4.49 15.84 12.17
C GLY A 11 -3.44 16.26 13.21
N LEU A 12 -3.56 15.72 14.43
CA LEU A 12 -2.65 16.02 15.55
C LEU A 12 -1.36 15.17 15.53
N TRP A 13 -1.30 14.11 14.70
CA TRP A 13 -0.26 13.09 14.80
C TRP A 13 0.58 12.99 13.52
N TYR A 14 1.77 12.43 13.65
CA TYR A 14 2.62 12.06 12.52
C TYR A 14 2.41 10.59 12.15
N ARG A 15 2.40 10.29 10.85
CA ARG A 15 2.19 8.95 10.29
C ARG A 15 3.23 8.61 9.23
N PRO A 16 3.67 7.35 9.13
CA PRO A 16 4.66 6.93 8.16
C PRO A 16 4.03 6.71 6.77
N ILE A 17 3.63 7.79 6.11
CA ILE A 17 2.96 7.76 4.81
C ILE A 17 3.97 8.18 3.74
N ILE A 18 4.10 7.37 2.69
CA ILE A 18 5.01 7.62 1.58
C ILE A 18 4.25 7.68 0.25
N PRO A 19 4.75 8.45 -0.74
CA PRO A 19 4.25 8.37 -2.10
C PRO A 19 4.68 7.06 -2.76
N VAL A 20 3.75 6.43 -3.47
CA VAL A 20 3.98 5.27 -4.32
C VAL A 20 3.31 5.43 -5.67
N THR A 21 3.84 4.72 -6.67
CA THR A 21 3.21 4.61 -7.99
C THR A 21 2.66 3.22 -8.17
N LEU A 22 1.36 3.09 -8.40
CA LEU A 22 0.74 1.81 -8.76
C LEU A 22 0.72 1.68 -10.27
N LYS A 23 1.20 0.56 -10.79
CA LYS A 23 1.33 0.34 -12.22
C LYS A 23 0.79 -1.02 -12.66
N VAL A 24 -0.09 -0.97 -13.67
CA VAL A 24 -0.58 -2.12 -14.41
C VAL A 24 -0.48 -1.82 -15.90
N ASN A 25 0.23 -2.67 -16.65
CA ASN A 25 0.52 -2.45 -18.07
C ASN A 25 1.15 -1.05 -18.32
N LYS A 26 0.44 -0.19 -19.06
CA LYS A 26 0.85 1.19 -19.38
C LYS A 26 0.18 2.26 -18.50
N ILE A 27 -0.62 1.83 -17.51
CA ILE A 27 -1.38 2.73 -16.65
C ILE A 27 -0.63 2.87 -15.33
N GLU A 28 -0.33 4.10 -14.96
CA GLU A 28 0.32 4.46 -13.71
C GLU A 28 -0.59 5.40 -12.92
N PHE A 29 -0.64 5.20 -11.61
CA PHE A 29 -1.42 6.02 -10.69
C PHE A 29 -0.60 6.31 -9.44
N ASN A 30 -0.30 7.59 -9.22
CA ASN A 30 0.40 8.04 -8.02
C ASN A 30 -0.57 8.11 -6.85
N TYR A 31 -0.17 7.56 -5.72
CA TYR A 31 -0.99 7.49 -4.53
C TYR A 31 -0.14 7.61 -3.26
N LEU A 32 -0.80 7.82 -2.13
CA LEU A 32 -0.16 7.86 -0.83
C LEU A 32 -0.51 6.58 -0.07
N ALA A 33 0.49 5.97 0.57
CA ALA A 33 0.29 4.74 1.32
C ALA A 33 0.99 4.78 2.68
N LEU A 34 0.29 4.28 3.70
CA LEU A 34 0.78 4.07 5.05
C LEU A 34 1.65 2.81 5.09
N LEU A 35 2.85 2.94 5.65
CA LEU A 35 3.68 1.79 5.99
C LEU A 35 3.16 1.18 7.30
N ASP A 36 2.67 -0.05 7.25
CA ASP A 36 2.08 -0.74 8.39
C ASP A 36 2.56 -2.19 8.47
N SER A 37 3.54 -2.44 9.36
CA SER A 37 4.01 -3.81 9.61
C SER A 37 2.95 -4.70 10.28
N GLY A 38 1.88 -4.11 10.83
CA GLY A 38 0.75 -4.85 11.40
C GLY A 38 -0.20 -5.42 10.34
N ALA A 39 -0.06 -5.01 9.08
CA ALA A 39 -0.84 -5.56 7.97
C ALA A 39 -0.09 -6.69 7.27
N ASP A 40 -0.77 -7.80 7.02
CA ASP A 40 -0.17 -8.94 6.30
C ASP A 40 0.10 -8.61 4.82
N PHE A 41 -0.76 -7.84 4.18
CA PHE A 41 -0.70 -7.56 2.74
C PHE A 41 -0.71 -6.06 2.44
N ASN A 42 -0.33 -5.72 1.21
CA ASN A 42 -0.63 -4.41 0.66
C ASN A 42 -2.12 -4.30 0.35
N ILE A 43 -2.78 -3.23 0.79
CA ILE A 43 -4.23 -3.04 0.66
C ILE A 43 -4.52 -1.67 0.06
N PHE A 44 -5.37 -1.61 -0.96
CA PHE A 44 -5.80 -0.37 -1.60
C PHE A 44 -7.31 -0.35 -1.80
N HIS A 45 -7.90 0.85 -1.86
CA HIS A 45 -9.34 0.98 -2.10
C HIS A 45 -9.70 0.47 -3.51
N SER A 46 -10.81 -0.23 -3.66
CA SER A 46 -11.22 -0.84 -4.94
C SER A 46 -11.41 0.17 -6.07
N ASP A 47 -11.69 1.44 -5.78
CA ASP A 47 -11.78 2.46 -6.83
C ASP A 47 -10.47 2.65 -7.59
N ILE A 48 -9.33 2.38 -6.95
CA ILE A 48 -8.03 2.39 -7.62
C ILE A 48 -7.93 1.28 -8.67
N ALA A 49 -8.56 0.12 -8.43
CA ALA A 49 -8.63 -0.94 -9.42
C ALA A 49 -9.35 -0.47 -10.71
N LYS A 50 -10.41 0.34 -10.57
CA LYS A 50 -11.11 0.95 -11.72
C LYS A 50 -10.19 1.86 -12.51
N ILE A 51 -9.40 2.70 -11.83
CA ILE A 51 -8.41 3.60 -12.46
C ILE A 51 -7.35 2.79 -13.22
N LEU A 52 -6.85 1.71 -12.60
CA LEU A 52 -5.86 0.81 -13.19
C LEU A 52 -6.44 -0.16 -14.24
N LYS A 53 -7.74 -0.07 -14.54
CA LYS A 53 -8.48 -0.96 -15.44
C LYS A 53 -8.37 -2.45 -15.09
N ILE A 54 -8.35 -2.74 -13.80
CA ILE A 54 -8.42 -4.11 -13.25
C ILE A 54 -9.89 -4.45 -13.01
N ASP A 55 -10.37 -5.51 -13.66
CA ASP A 55 -11.72 -6.01 -13.46
C ASP A 55 -11.78 -6.95 -12.25
N LEU A 56 -12.11 -6.40 -11.08
CA LEU A 56 -12.19 -7.16 -9.84
C LEU A 56 -13.23 -8.29 -9.89
N SER A 57 -14.26 -8.18 -10.74
CA SER A 57 -15.30 -9.22 -10.86
C SER A 57 -14.77 -10.53 -11.47
N LYS A 58 -13.63 -10.46 -12.17
CA LYS A 58 -12.96 -11.62 -12.77
C LYS A 58 -11.94 -12.28 -11.85
N LEU A 59 -11.63 -11.66 -10.71
CA LEU A 59 -10.70 -12.22 -9.73
C LEU A 59 -11.44 -13.29 -8.91
N LYS A 60 -10.96 -14.54 -9.00
CA LYS A 60 -11.52 -15.65 -8.25
C LYS A 60 -11.07 -15.58 -6.78
N ASN A 61 -11.97 -15.99 -5.88
CA ASN A 61 -11.77 -16.10 -4.44
C ASN A 61 -11.58 -14.75 -3.73
N PRO A 62 -12.68 -14.09 -3.31
CA PRO A 62 -12.57 -13.07 -2.26
C PRO A 62 -11.83 -13.68 -1.07
N VAL A 63 -10.87 -12.94 -0.54
CA VAL A 63 -10.17 -13.32 0.68
C VAL A 63 -10.75 -12.50 1.81
N ASP A 64 -11.22 -13.20 2.82
CA ASP A 64 -11.57 -12.59 4.09
C ASP A 64 -10.26 -12.14 4.75
N PHE A 65 -10.15 -10.85 5.03
CA PHE A 65 -9.11 -10.35 5.92
C PHE A 65 -9.76 -9.80 7.18
N SER A 66 -9.17 -10.10 8.33
CA SER A 66 -9.65 -9.63 9.62
C SER A 66 -8.80 -8.48 10.13
N GLY A 67 -9.46 -7.42 10.58
CA GLY A 67 -8.85 -6.31 11.30
C GLY A 67 -9.63 -5.98 12.58
N ILE A 68 -9.33 -4.83 13.19
CA ILE A 68 -9.99 -4.37 14.43
C ILE A 68 -11.51 -4.18 14.24
N ASN A 69 -11.96 -3.89 13.01
CA ASN A 69 -13.36 -3.58 12.69
C ASN A 69 -14.17 -4.77 12.12
N GLY A 70 -13.64 -6.00 12.14
CA GLY A 70 -14.36 -7.20 11.67
C GLY A 70 -13.74 -7.85 10.43
N ARG A 71 -14.57 -8.58 9.65
CA ARG A 71 -14.18 -9.23 8.39
C ARG A 71 -14.44 -8.28 7.22
N GLY A 72 -13.40 -7.97 6.46
CA GLY A 72 -13.49 -7.29 5.17
C GLY A 72 -13.33 -8.26 4.02
N VAL A 73 -13.94 -7.95 2.87
CA VAL A 73 -13.78 -8.73 1.64
C VAL A 73 -12.75 -8.05 0.75
N GLY A 74 -11.72 -8.80 0.37
CA GLY A 74 -10.64 -8.33 -0.49
C GLY A 74 -10.46 -9.17 -1.75
N TYR A 75 -10.02 -8.53 -2.83
CA TYR A 75 -9.69 -9.20 -4.09
C TYR A 75 -8.19 -9.16 -4.34
N PHE A 76 -7.58 -10.34 -4.39
CA PHE A 76 -6.14 -10.46 -4.64
C PHE A 76 -5.80 -10.34 -6.12
N THR A 77 -4.77 -9.56 -6.41
CA THR A 77 -4.12 -9.52 -7.71
C THR A 77 -2.66 -9.11 -7.54
N THR A 78 -1.92 -9.03 -8.64
CA THR A 78 -0.54 -8.53 -8.64
C THR A 78 -0.48 -7.17 -9.32
N VAL A 79 0.20 -6.21 -8.70
CA VAL A 79 0.41 -4.85 -9.22
C VAL A 79 1.88 -4.50 -9.06
N ASN A 80 2.44 -3.70 -9.95
CA ASN A 80 3.76 -3.12 -9.72
C ASN A 80 3.62 -1.91 -8.78
N ILE A 81 4.25 -1.96 -7.62
CA ILE A 81 4.35 -0.83 -6.69
C ILE A 81 5.71 -0.18 -6.88
N GLY A 82 5.70 1.12 -7.18
CA GLY A 82 6.87 1.95 -7.41
C GLY A 82 7.20 2.84 -6.22
N VAL A 83 8.49 2.90 -5.86
CA VAL A 83 9.07 3.91 -4.96
C VAL A 83 10.19 4.61 -5.73
N GLY A 84 9.99 5.87 -6.12
CA GLY A 84 10.89 6.55 -7.04
C GLY A 84 10.97 5.84 -8.39
N ASN A 85 12.17 5.38 -8.77
CA ASN A 85 12.39 4.67 -10.04
C ASN A 85 12.37 3.14 -9.90
N GLU A 86 12.18 2.63 -8.68
CA GLU A 86 12.17 1.20 -8.40
C GLU A 86 10.75 0.67 -8.36
N PHE A 87 10.47 -0.37 -9.15
CA PHE A 87 9.19 -1.06 -9.16
C PHE A 87 9.35 -2.50 -8.73
N ILE A 88 8.46 -2.94 -7.84
CA ILE A 88 8.34 -4.33 -7.41
C ILE A 88 7.00 -4.89 -7.85
N ASN A 89 7.02 -6.04 -8.53
CA ASN A 89 5.81 -6.77 -8.87
C ASN A 89 5.35 -7.57 -7.63
N THR A 90 4.21 -7.19 -7.05
CA THR A 90 3.83 -7.65 -5.71
C THR A 90 2.33 -7.95 -5.59
N PRO A 91 1.93 -8.93 -4.74
CA PRO A 91 0.53 -9.09 -4.37
C PRO A 91 -0.04 -7.83 -3.72
N VAL A 92 -1.29 -7.55 -4.06
CA VAL A 92 -2.13 -6.46 -3.55
C VAL A 92 -3.55 -6.97 -3.37
N VAL A 93 -4.19 -6.50 -2.30
CA VAL A 93 -5.61 -6.67 -2.03
C VAL A 93 -6.34 -5.37 -2.36
N PHE A 94 -7.37 -5.45 -3.20
CA PHE A 94 -8.34 -4.38 -3.37
C PHE A 94 -9.57 -4.64 -2.51
N SER A 95 -9.98 -3.66 -1.71
CA SER A 95 -11.17 -3.78 -0.85
C SER A 95 -11.90 -2.45 -0.73
N ASN A 96 -13.22 -2.51 -0.53
CA ASN A 96 -14.04 -1.34 -0.16
C ASN A 96 -14.00 -1.08 1.35
N ASP A 97 -13.48 -2.02 2.14
CA ASP A 97 -13.54 -1.99 3.61
C ASP A 97 -12.28 -1.36 4.24
N ILE A 98 -11.37 -0.82 3.43
CA ILE A 98 -10.27 0.01 3.92
C ILE A 98 -10.80 1.40 4.24
N SER A 99 -10.42 1.95 5.40
CA SER A 99 -10.93 3.26 5.85
C SER A 99 -10.72 4.34 4.79
N ASP A 100 -11.73 5.18 4.56
CA ASP A 100 -11.73 6.35 3.67
C ASP A 100 -10.73 7.45 4.04
N ASN A 101 -9.79 7.20 4.97
CA ASN A 101 -8.74 8.11 5.37
C ASN A 101 -7.78 8.50 4.22
N GLY A 102 -7.99 7.97 3.01
CA GLY A 102 -7.36 8.44 1.77
C GLY A 102 -5.99 7.85 1.46
N TYR A 103 -5.58 6.79 2.17
CA TYR A 103 -4.28 6.14 1.99
C TYR A 103 -4.40 4.65 1.75
N GLY A 104 -3.52 4.11 0.90
CA GLY A 104 -3.30 2.67 0.84
C GLY A 104 -2.52 2.18 2.06
N ILE A 105 -2.41 0.87 2.22
CA ILE A 105 -1.57 0.23 3.22
C ILE A 105 -0.50 -0.59 2.50
N LEU A 106 0.74 -0.48 2.96
CA LEU A 106 1.85 -1.32 2.55
C LEU A 106 2.19 -2.25 3.70
N GLY A 107 2.06 -3.55 3.46
CA GLY A 107 2.14 -4.59 4.49
C GLY A 107 3.35 -5.51 4.35
N GLN A 108 3.33 -6.59 5.13
CA GLN A 108 4.43 -7.55 5.24
C GLN A 108 4.74 -8.27 3.92
N GLN A 109 3.72 -8.92 3.36
CA GLN A 109 3.82 -9.71 2.14
C GLN A 109 3.72 -8.79 0.93
N GLY A 110 4.89 -8.48 0.38
CA GLY A 110 5.01 -7.76 -0.87
C GLY A 110 5.64 -6.37 -0.77
N PHE A 111 5.77 -5.79 0.42
CA PHE A 111 6.50 -4.53 0.58
C PHE A 111 7.60 -4.62 1.64
N PHE A 112 7.25 -4.92 2.90
CA PHE A 112 8.27 -5.04 3.97
C PHE A 112 9.22 -6.23 3.75
N ASN A 113 8.80 -7.28 3.03
CA ASN A 113 9.70 -8.36 2.63
C ASN A 113 10.58 -8.03 1.41
N LYS A 114 10.44 -6.84 0.82
CA LYS A 114 11.24 -6.34 -0.31
C LYS A 114 12.13 -5.16 0.06
N PHE A 115 11.73 -4.35 1.03
CA PHE A 115 12.48 -3.20 1.50
C PHE A 115 12.86 -3.36 2.98
N LYS A 116 14.11 -3.04 3.32
CA LYS A 116 14.47 -2.69 4.69
C LYS A 116 13.87 -1.32 5.00
N ILE A 117 13.05 -1.23 6.03
CA ILE A 117 12.35 0.00 6.44
C ILE A 117 12.80 0.39 7.85
N GLU A 118 13.23 1.64 8.00
CA GLU A 118 13.66 2.21 9.28
C GLU A 118 12.79 3.42 9.61
N PHE A 119 12.21 3.41 10.81
CA PHE A 119 11.31 4.43 11.34
C PHE A 119 12.02 5.25 12.41
N ASP A 120 12.23 6.55 12.16
CA ASP A 120 12.66 7.52 13.16
C ASP A 120 11.52 8.51 13.43
N TYR A 121 10.73 8.20 14.46
CA TYR A 121 9.57 9.03 14.82
C TYR A 121 9.98 10.37 15.42
N ILE A 122 11.07 10.42 16.20
CA ILE A 122 11.54 11.66 16.85
C ILE A 122 12.10 12.61 15.79
N GLY A 123 12.98 12.12 14.91
CA GLY A 123 13.51 12.86 13.78
C GLY A 123 12.52 13.05 12.63
N ARG A 124 11.36 12.37 12.67
CA ARG A 124 10.30 12.38 11.65
C ARG A 124 10.81 11.93 10.28
N LYS A 125 11.66 10.91 10.25
CA LYS A 125 12.27 10.36 9.05
C LYS A 125 11.92 8.89 8.86
N ILE A 126 11.75 8.50 7.61
CA ILE A 126 11.56 7.11 7.19
C ILE A 126 12.66 6.84 6.18
N ASN A 127 13.41 5.75 6.36
CA ASN A 127 14.40 5.30 5.37
C ASN A 127 13.97 3.96 4.79
N LEU A 128 13.99 3.86 3.46
CA LEU A 128 13.76 2.63 2.71
C LEU A 128 15.05 2.25 2.01
N THR A 129 15.46 0.98 2.13
CA THR A 129 16.60 0.42 1.39
C THR A 129 16.19 -0.89 0.72
N SER A 130 16.43 -0.98 -0.59
CA SER A 130 16.32 -2.20 -1.40
C SER A 130 17.67 -2.78 -1.76
#